data_AF-A0A7J5XGN1-F1
#
_entry.id   AF-A0A7J5XGN1-F1
#
_cell.length_a   1.000
_cell.length_b   1.000
_cell.length_c   1.000
_cell.angle_alpha   90.00
_cell.angle_beta   90.00
_cell.angle_gamma   90.00
#
_symmetry.space_group_name_H-M   'P 1'
#
loop_
_entity.id
_entity.type
_entity.pdbx_description
1 polymer ?
#
loop_
_entity_poly.entity_id
_entity_poly.type
_entity_poly.pdbx_seq_one_letter_code
_entity_poly.pdbx_strand_id
1 'polypeptide(L)'
;MELQTFTSRNRTELNPDIMMGLTEFEKTLTKYFDRVEIRGKRSRMVPVLLTPEMIAAMNLLVEKRNECQIHTDNVYLFARPGGLSHYRGSDCFRKAIFQIHCVLFPFMTAGKMRSKWTGDEVQAVERHLFSFITSCRVPGKKDCDSCLKAEPVVLKDRDWVAIKYYIHNRIIALKRKMNA
;
A
#
# COMPACT_ATOMS: atom_id res chain seq x y z
N MET A 1 -9.59 4.74 -3.75
CA MET A 1 -10.92 4.96 -3.15
C MET A 1 -11.47 6.21 -3.80
N GLU A 2 -12.63 6.10 -4.42
CA GLU A 2 -13.33 7.25 -5.00
C GLU A 2 -14.05 8.03 -3.91
N LEU A 3 -14.25 9.33 -4.13
CA LEU A 3 -14.95 10.21 -3.21
C LEU A 3 -16.37 9.70 -2.97
N GLN A 4 -17.08 9.34 -4.05
CA GLN A 4 -18.44 8.82 -3.97
C GLN A 4 -18.51 7.55 -3.12
N THR A 5 -17.57 6.61 -3.29
CA THR A 5 -17.51 5.38 -2.47
C THR A 5 -17.49 5.68 -0.97
N PHE A 6 -16.84 6.76 -0.55
CA PHE A 6 -16.78 7.15 0.86
C PHE A 6 -18.01 7.93 1.32
N THR A 7 -18.53 8.84 0.48
CA THR A 7 -19.68 9.70 0.84
C THR A 7 -21.00 8.94 0.79
N SER A 8 -21.15 8.01 -0.14
CA SER A 8 -22.33 7.14 -0.29
C SER A 8 -22.18 5.80 0.42
N ARG A 9 -21.22 5.68 1.36
CA ARG A 9 -20.97 4.41 2.05
C ARG A 9 -22.20 3.96 2.81
N ASN A 10 -22.47 2.66 2.77
CA ASN A 10 -23.58 2.09 3.51
C ASN A 10 -23.26 2.05 5.02
N ARG A 11 -24.08 2.72 5.82
CA ARG A 11 -24.01 2.75 7.29
C ARG A 11 -25.01 1.81 7.96
N THR A 12 -25.71 0.97 7.19
CA THR A 12 -26.65 -0.02 7.76
C THR A 12 -25.89 -1.11 8.49
N GLU A 13 -26.57 -1.70 9.47
CA GLU A 13 -26.08 -2.87 10.18
C GLU A 13 -25.79 -4.04 9.21
N LEU A 14 -24.89 -4.93 9.64
CA LEU A 14 -24.58 -6.15 8.91
C LEU A 14 -25.82 -7.03 8.81
N ASN A 15 -25.87 -7.85 7.76
CA ASN A 15 -26.93 -8.84 7.60
C ASN A 15 -27.03 -9.70 8.90
N PRO A 16 -28.24 -9.91 9.45
CA PRO A 16 -28.46 -10.70 10.66
C PRO A 16 -27.82 -12.09 10.64
N ASP A 17 -27.80 -12.75 9.47
CA ASP A 17 -27.19 -14.08 9.31
C ASP A 17 -25.68 -14.05 9.52
N ILE A 18 -25.04 -12.95 9.12
CA ILE A 18 -23.60 -12.72 9.38
C ILE A 18 -23.40 -12.45 10.87
N MET A 19 -24.25 -11.61 11.47
CA MET A 19 -24.17 -11.28 12.91
C MET A 19 -24.30 -12.51 13.80
N MET A 20 -25.10 -13.50 13.41
CA MET A 20 -25.27 -14.75 14.14
C MET A 20 -23.98 -15.59 14.19
N GLY A 21 -23.12 -15.48 13.18
CA GLY A 21 -21.84 -16.20 13.11
C GLY A 21 -20.66 -15.49 13.81
N LEU A 22 -20.86 -14.28 14.33
CA LEU A 22 -19.80 -13.48 14.96
C LEU A 22 -19.77 -13.69 16.48
N THR A 23 -18.57 -13.59 17.05
CA THR A 23 -18.38 -13.53 18.51
C THR A 23 -18.87 -12.19 19.09
N GLU A 24 -19.13 -12.13 20.40
CA GLU A 24 -19.54 -10.87 21.06
C GLU A 24 -18.51 -9.74 20.90
N PHE A 25 -17.22 -10.08 20.90
CA PHE A 25 -16.16 -9.13 20.59
C PHE A 25 -16.27 -8.61 19.16
N GLU A 26 -16.44 -9.48 18.16
CA GLU A 26 -16.58 -9.07 16.76
C GLU A 26 -17.86 -8.25 16.53
N LYS A 27 -18.99 -8.62 17.15
CA LYS A 27 -20.23 -7.82 17.12
C LYS A 27 -20.03 -6.42 17.69
N THR A 28 -19.16 -6.28 18.69
CA THR A 28 -18.80 -4.97 19.24
C THR A 28 -17.92 -4.19 18.26
N LEU A 29 -16.94 -4.84 17.64
CA LEU A 29 -16.09 -4.21 16.62
C LEU A 29 -16.88 -3.73 15.40
N THR A 30 -17.92 -4.46 14.99
CA THR A 30 -18.76 -4.06 13.85
C THR A 30 -19.57 -2.79 14.09
N LYS A 31 -19.79 -2.43 15.36
CA LYS A 31 -20.44 -1.17 15.76
C LYS A 31 -19.43 -0.02 15.90
N TYR A 32 -18.18 -0.35 16.25
CA TYR A 32 -17.14 0.64 16.45
C TYR A 32 -16.50 1.11 15.14
N PHE A 33 -16.27 0.19 14.20
CA PHE A 33 -15.65 0.50 12.91
C PHE A 33 -16.68 0.79 11.82
N ASP A 34 -16.48 1.89 11.10
CA ASP A 34 -17.26 2.21 9.90
C ASP A 34 -16.74 1.39 8.72
N ARG A 35 -17.63 0.70 8.01
CA ARG A 35 -17.28 -0.14 6.86
C ARG A 35 -17.43 0.65 5.55
N VAL A 36 -16.38 0.64 4.74
CA VAL A 36 -16.39 1.20 3.37
C VAL A 36 -16.04 0.10 2.38
N GLU A 37 -16.95 -0.19 1.44
CA GLU A 37 -16.69 -1.19 0.41
C GLU A 37 -15.96 -0.56 -0.78
N ILE A 38 -14.74 -1.04 -1.06
CA ILE A 38 -13.93 -0.56 -2.18
C ILE A 38 -13.76 -1.64 -3.25
N ARG A 39 -13.50 -1.21 -4.48
CA ARG A 39 -13.15 -2.13 -5.56
C ARG A 39 -11.73 -2.65 -5.40
N GLY A 40 -11.60 -3.96 -5.19
CA GLY A 40 -10.35 -4.69 -5.12
C GLY A 40 -9.87 -5.24 -6.47
N LYS A 41 -8.91 -6.17 -6.43
CA LYS A 41 -8.40 -6.85 -7.62
C LYS A 41 -9.50 -7.66 -8.30
N ARG A 42 -9.44 -7.76 -9.64
CA ARG A 42 -10.41 -8.49 -10.46
C ARG A 42 -11.86 -8.06 -10.18
N SER A 43 -12.05 -6.77 -9.88
CA SER A 43 -13.35 -6.17 -9.60
C SER A 43 -14.11 -6.75 -8.40
N ARG A 44 -13.45 -7.47 -7.49
CA ARG A 44 -14.08 -7.97 -6.26
C ARG A 44 -14.26 -6.83 -5.28
N MET A 45 -15.44 -6.70 -4.67
CA MET A 45 -15.67 -5.73 -3.59
C MET A 45 -14.96 -6.20 -2.33
N VAL A 46 -14.29 -5.27 -1.64
CA VAL A 46 -13.50 -5.53 -0.44
C VAL A 46 -13.90 -4.52 0.64
N PRO A 47 -14.34 -4.98 1.82
CA PRO A 47 -14.64 -4.08 2.93
C PRO A 47 -13.33 -3.54 3.53
N VAL A 48 -13.30 -2.25 3.81
CA VAL A 48 -12.27 -1.59 4.62
C VAL A 48 -12.95 -1.09 5.89
N LEU A 49 -12.40 -1.46 7.04
CA LEU A 49 -12.85 -1.00 8.36
C LEU A 49 -12.07 0.25 8.73
N LEU A 50 -12.77 1.32 9.09
CA LEU A 50 -12.21 2.62 9.43
C LEU A 50 -12.59 2.99 10.86
N THR A 51 -11.63 3.50 11.63
CA THR A 51 -11.91 4.00 12.99
C THR A 51 -12.68 5.33 12.92
N PRO A 52 -13.38 5.73 13.99
CA PRO A 52 -14.04 7.04 14.06
C PRO A 52 -13.09 8.21 13.76
N GLU A 53 -11.83 8.14 14.22
CA GLU A 53 -10.82 9.18 13.97
C GLU A 53 -10.43 9.24 12.50
N MET A 54 -10.29 8.08 11.84
CA MET A 54 -10.03 8.03 10.40
C MET A 54 -11.21 8.62 9.60
N ILE A 55 -12.45 8.33 10.00
CA ILE A 55 -13.65 8.91 9.38
C ILE A 55 -13.66 10.42 9.54
N ALA A 56 -13.37 10.94 10.73
CA ALA A 56 -13.28 12.38 10.97
C ALA A 56 -12.23 13.04 10.06
N ALA A 57 -11.04 12.44 9.96
CA ALA A 57 -9.99 12.92 9.06
C ALA A 57 -10.41 12.87 7.59
N MET A 58 -11.08 11.80 7.14
CA MET A 58 -11.59 11.71 5.77
C MET A 58 -12.68 12.74 5.49
N ASN A 59 -13.61 12.97 6.42
CA ASN A 59 -14.62 14.02 6.29
C ASN A 59 -13.99 15.41 6.16
N LEU A 60 -12.95 15.70 6.95
CA LEU A 60 -12.20 16.95 6.85
C LEU A 60 -11.57 17.14 5.45
N LEU A 61 -11.03 16.07 4.85
CA LEU A 61 -10.51 16.12 3.48
C LEU A 61 -11.60 16.43 2.44
N VAL A 62 -12.82 15.94 2.65
CA VAL A 62 -13.97 16.23 1.78
C VAL A 62 -14.40 17.68 1.93
N GLU A 63 -14.50 18.17 3.15
CA GLU A 63 -14.89 19.56 3.46
C GLU A 63 -13.89 20.56 2.85
N LYS A 64 -12.59 20.33 3.04
CA LYS A 64 -11.52 21.23 2.61
C LYS A 64 -11.12 21.09 1.15
N ARG A 65 -11.85 20.27 0.37
CA ARG A 65 -11.51 19.95 -1.03
C ARG A 65 -11.37 21.19 -1.91
N ASN A 66 -12.30 22.13 -1.81
CA ASN A 66 -12.29 23.36 -2.63
C ASN A 66 -11.17 24.32 -2.20
N GLU A 67 -10.94 24.47 -0.90
CA GLU A 67 -9.86 25.29 -0.35
C GLU A 67 -8.47 24.77 -0.77
N CYS A 68 -8.32 23.45 -0.90
CA CYS A 68 -7.09 22.81 -1.33
C CYS A 68 -6.88 22.77 -2.86
N GLN A 69 -7.63 23.55 -3.64
CA GLN A 69 -7.49 23.65 -5.10
C GLN A 69 -7.60 22.28 -5.81
N ILE A 70 -8.46 21.42 -5.29
CA ILE A 70 -8.79 20.15 -5.94
C ILE A 70 -9.83 20.44 -7.03
N HIS A 71 -9.57 19.94 -8.24
CA HIS A 71 -10.51 20.05 -9.35
C HIS A 71 -11.84 19.33 -9.04
N THR A 72 -12.97 19.94 -9.42
CA THR A 72 -14.32 19.38 -9.20
C THR A 72 -14.48 18.01 -9.84
N ASP A 73 -13.94 17.84 -11.05
CA ASP A 73 -14.00 16.58 -11.81
C ASP A 73 -13.07 15.48 -11.28
N ASN A 74 -12.22 15.77 -10.28
CA ASN A 74 -11.39 14.75 -9.68
C ASN A 74 -12.27 13.82 -8.83
N VAL A 75 -12.35 12.55 -9.20
CA VAL A 75 -13.22 11.56 -8.53
C VAL A 75 -12.61 10.94 -7.28
N TYR A 76 -11.35 11.22 -6.96
CA TYR A 76 -10.64 10.53 -5.88
C TYR A 76 -10.76 11.24 -4.53
N LEU A 77 -10.90 10.46 -3.45
CA LEU A 77 -10.91 11.00 -2.08
C LEU A 77 -9.56 11.68 -1.75
N PHE A 78 -8.46 10.98 -1.97
CA PHE A 78 -7.09 11.50 -1.81
C PHE A 78 -6.60 12.18 -3.09
N ALA A 79 -7.33 13.18 -3.57
CA ALA A 79 -7.01 13.91 -4.79
C ALA A 79 -5.71 14.71 -4.68
N ARG A 80 -5.03 14.92 -5.81
CA ARG A 80 -3.90 15.85 -5.89
C ARG A 80 -4.38 17.25 -6.28
N PRO A 81 -3.91 18.31 -5.61
CA PRO A 81 -4.11 19.69 -6.07
C PRO A 81 -3.59 19.91 -7.49
N GLY A 82 -4.32 20.70 -8.27
CA GLY A 82 -3.90 21.06 -9.64
C GLY A 82 -3.95 19.95 -10.69
N GLY A 83 -4.58 18.79 -10.41
CA GLY A 83 -4.74 17.74 -11.42
C GLY A 83 -5.84 16.72 -11.13
N LEU A 84 -6.17 15.92 -12.14
CA LEU A 84 -7.18 14.85 -12.08
C LEU A 84 -6.60 13.50 -11.62
N SER A 85 -5.57 13.55 -10.77
CA SER A 85 -4.88 12.37 -10.26
C SER A 85 -5.03 12.24 -8.74
N HIS A 86 -4.50 11.16 -8.17
CA HIS A 86 -4.61 10.89 -6.74
C HIS A 86 -3.27 10.55 -6.10
N TYR A 87 -3.19 10.80 -4.80
CA TYR A 87 -2.22 10.16 -3.94
C TYR A 87 -2.69 8.76 -3.59
N ARG A 88 -1.74 7.83 -3.50
CA ARG A 88 -2.04 6.49 -3.01
C ARG A 88 -2.36 6.60 -1.52
N GLY A 89 -3.55 6.18 -1.09
CA GLY A 89 -4.00 6.32 0.30
C GLY A 89 -2.99 5.77 1.33
N SER A 90 -2.39 4.60 1.07
CA SER A 90 -1.35 4.04 1.94
C SER A 90 -0.13 4.95 2.11
N ASP A 91 0.22 5.71 1.08
CA ASP A 91 1.35 6.62 1.10
C ASP A 91 0.96 7.93 1.81
N CYS A 92 -0.30 8.38 1.71
CA CYS A 92 -0.83 9.49 2.51
C CYS A 92 -0.75 9.18 4.01
N PHE A 93 -1.26 8.01 4.41
CA PHE A 93 -1.22 7.59 5.81
C PHE A 93 0.21 7.45 6.31
N ARG A 94 1.12 6.85 5.53
CA ARG A 94 2.53 6.76 5.94
C ARG A 94 3.20 8.12 6.09
N LYS A 95 2.94 9.08 5.20
CA LYS A 95 3.48 10.44 5.32
C LYS A 95 2.94 11.17 6.53
N ALA A 96 1.63 11.08 6.77
CA ALA A 96 1.00 11.67 7.95
C ALA A 96 1.53 11.05 9.24
N ILE A 97 1.63 9.71 9.30
CA ILE A 97 2.24 8.99 10.43
C ILE A 97 3.68 9.41 10.61
N PHE A 98 4.49 9.54 9.55
CA PHE A 98 5.87 10.00 9.65
C PHE A 98 5.96 11.43 10.23
N GLN A 99 5.12 12.34 9.76
CA GLN A 99 5.04 13.71 10.28
C GLN A 99 4.61 13.75 11.75
N ILE A 100 3.67 12.89 12.17
CA ILE A 100 3.21 12.80 13.57
C ILE A 100 4.23 12.04 14.46
N HIS A 101 4.89 11.00 13.93
CA HIS A 101 5.89 10.17 14.62
C HIS A 101 7.12 10.96 15.05
N CYS A 102 7.58 11.91 14.23
CA CYS A 102 8.69 12.77 14.61
C CYS A 102 8.38 13.62 15.86
N VAL A 103 7.10 13.76 16.24
CA VAL A 103 6.67 14.67 17.30
C VAL A 103 6.21 13.94 18.57
N LEU A 104 5.63 12.73 18.50
CA LEU A 104 4.91 12.17 19.66
C LEU A 104 5.21 10.71 20.06
N PHE A 105 5.68 9.81 19.17
CA PHE A 105 5.86 8.39 19.53
C PHE A 105 7.00 7.71 18.75
N PRO A 106 8.23 7.61 19.32
CA PRO A 106 9.36 6.95 18.65
C PRO A 106 9.27 5.41 18.64
N PHE A 107 8.28 4.80 19.31
CA PHE A 107 8.23 3.35 19.57
C PHE A 107 7.29 2.54 18.65
N MET A 108 6.38 3.18 17.92
CA MET A 108 5.59 2.45 16.92
C MET A 108 6.49 2.20 15.71
N THR A 109 6.67 0.93 15.33
CA THR A 109 7.57 0.54 14.24
C THR A 109 7.01 1.08 12.91
N ALA A 110 7.60 2.17 12.42
CA ALA A 110 7.34 2.63 11.05
C ALA A 110 7.75 1.49 10.10
N GLY A 111 6.78 0.76 9.55
CA GLY A 111 7.05 -0.31 8.61
C GLY A 111 7.96 0.21 7.48
N LYS A 112 9.04 -0.53 7.16
CA LYS A 112 10.08 -0.15 6.18
C LYS A 112 9.46 0.59 4.98
N MET A 113 9.89 1.83 4.75
CA MET A 113 9.44 2.62 3.60
C MET A 113 9.84 1.89 2.31
N ARG A 114 8.94 1.86 1.33
CA ARG A 114 9.22 1.26 0.02
C ARG A 114 10.06 2.25 -0.79
N SER A 115 11.37 2.04 -0.83
CA SER A 115 12.30 2.83 -1.64
C SER A 115 12.37 2.29 -3.07
N LYS A 116 12.33 3.19 -4.07
CA LYS A 116 12.63 2.86 -5.47
C LYS A 116 14.04 2.30 -5.57
N TRP A 117 14.28 1.40 -6.53
CA TRP A 117 15.62 0.91 -6.85
C TRP A 117 16.37 1.98 -7.65
N THR A 118 17.61 2.28 -7.27
CA THR A 118 18.49 3.18 -8.04
C THR A 118 19.14 2.41 -9.20
N GLY A 119 19.73 3.14 -10.16
CA GLY A 119 20.46 2.52 -11.27
C GLY A 119 21.63 1.65 -10.79
N ASP A 120 22.38 2.15 -9.81
CA ASP A 120 23.52 1.43 -9.22
C ASP A 120 23.08 0.16 -8.50
N GLU A 121 21.98 0.21 -7.73
CA GLU A 121 21.44 -0.97 -7.05
C GLU A 121 20.93 -2.01 -8.05
N VAL A 122 20.27 -1.56 -9.13
CA VAL A 122 19.82 -2.45 -10.22
C VAL A 122 21.03 -3.13 -10.86
N GLN A 123 22.05 -2.35 -11.22
CA GLN A 123 23.25 -2.90 -11.85
C GLN A 123 23.97 -3.88 -10.93
N ALA A 124 24.09 -3.57 -9.64
CA ALA A 124 24.70 -4.43 -8.64
C ALA A 124 23.93 -5.76 -8.52
N VAL A 125 22.60 -5.73 -8.37
CA VAL A 125 21.81 -6.96 -8.24
C VAL A 125 21.80 -7.79 -9.52
N GLU A 126 21.61 -7.15 -10.68
CA GLU A 126 21.59 -7.88 -11.96
C GLU A 126 22.99 -8.45 -12.28
N ARG A 127 24.09 -7.78 -11.93
CA ARG A 127 25.45 -8.35 -12.11
C ARG A 127 25.62 -9.75 -11.50
N HIS A 128 25.06 -9.98 -10.30
CA HIS A 128 25.21 -11.24 -9.58
C HIS A 128 24.08 -12.24 -9.84
N LEU A 129 22.85 -11.75 -10.04
CA LEU A 129 21.64 -12.58 -10.02
C LEU A 129 20.85 -12.57 -11.33
N PHE A 130 21.39 -12.00 -12.43
CA PHE A 130 20.68 -11.97 -13.71
C PHE A 130 20.36 -13.35 -14.28
N SER A 131 21.20 -14.37 -14.02
CA SER A 131 20.96 -15.76 -14.42
C SER A 131 19.64 -16.32 -13.87
N PHE A 132 19.19 -15.88 -12.69
CA PHE A 132 17.90 -16.26 -12.11
C PHE A 132 16.72 -15.65 -12.89
N ILE A 133 16.89 -14.44 -13.43
CA ILE A 133 15.86 -13.79 -14.26
C ILE A 133 15.70 -14.56 -15.58
N THR A 134 16.81 -14.83 -16.29
CA THR A 134 16.78 -15.52 -17.59
C THR A 134 16.32 -16.97 -17.47
N SER A 135 16.71 -17.67 -16.40
CA SER A 135 16.23 -19.03 -16.09
C SER A 135 14.82 -19.08 -15.48
N CYS A 136 14.19 -17.91 -15.24
CA CYS A 136 12.87 -17.80 -14.62
C CYS A 136 12.76 -18.47 -13.23
N ARG A 137 13.86 -18.51 -12.47
CA ARG A 137 13.93 -19.10 -11.11
C ARG A 137 14.10 -17.99 -10.08
N VAL A 138 13.41 -18.08 -8.94
CA VAL A 138 13.59 -17.12 -7.86
C VAL A 138 14.79 -17.54 -7.01
N PRO A 139 15.74 -16.65 -6.69
CA PRO A 139 16.91 -16.99 -5.88
C PRO A 139 16.53 -17.35 -4.45
N GLY A 140 17.32 -18.23 -3.85
CA GLY A 140 17.22 -18.57 -2.44
C GLY A 140 17.83 -17.49 -1.55
N LYS A 141 17.64 -17.64 -0.22
CA LYS A 141 18.24 -16.72 0.76
C LYS A 141 19.77 -16.68 0.64
N LYS A 142 20.41 -17.84 0.48
CA LYS A 142 21.87 -17.94 0.35
C LYS A 142 22.41 -17.12 -0.82
N ASP A 143 21.77 -17.21 -1.99
CA ASP A 143 22.17 -16.47 -3.18
C ASP A 143 22.02 -14.95 -2.98
N CYS A 144 20.90 -14.54 -2.36
CA CYS A 144 20.65 -13.14 -2.04
C CYS A 144 21.65 -12.58 -1.01
N ASP A 145 21.97 -13.35 0.02
CA ASP A 145 22.96 -12.97 1.03
C ASP A 145 24.37 -12.86 0.43
N SER A 146 24.74 -13.73 -0.51
CA SER A 146 25.99 -13.62 -1.25
C SER A 146 26.07 -12.33 -2.07
N CYS A 147 24.98 -11.94 -2.73
CA CYS A 147 24.89 -10.66 -3.44
C CYS A 147 25.05 -9.45 -2.50
N LEU A 148 24.43 -9.48 -1.32
CA LEU A 148 24.57 -8.41 -0.32
C LEU A 148 26.01 -8.27 0.18
N LYS A 149 26.68 -9.40 0.42
CA LYS A 149 28.08 -9.42 0.85
C LYS A 149 29.04 -8.93 -0.23
N ALA A 150 28.72 -9.17 -1.50
CA ALA A 150 29.53 -8.70 -2.63
C ALA A 150 29.37 -7.19 -2.87
N GLU A 151 28.21 -6.62 -2.57
CA GLU A 151 27.87 -5.21 -2.86
C GLU A 151 27.42 -4.44 -1.59
N PRO A 152 28.22 -4.43 -0.49
CA PRO A 152 27.76 -3.96 0.81
C PRO A 152 27.54 -2.45 0.88
N VAL A 153 28.22 -1.67 0.03
CA VAL A 153 28.09 -0.21 -0.01
C VAL A 153 26.83 0.22 -0.74
N VAL A 154 26.60 -0.36 -1.93
CA VAL A 154 25.48 0.00 -2.80
C VAL A 154 24.16 -0.54 -2.24
N LEU A 155 24.16 -1.74 -1.66
CA LEU A 155 22.98 -2.41 -1.13
C LEU A 155 22.82 -2.27 0.38
N LYS A 156 23.48 -1.30 1.01
CA LYS A 156 23.50 -1.11 2.48
C LYS A 156 22.10 -1.01 3.11
N ASP A 157 21.13 -0.45 2.38
CA ASP A 157 19.76 -0.21 2.84
C ASP A 157 18.80 -1.32 2.40
N ARG A 158 19.31 -2.42 1.81
CA ARG A 158 18.53 -3.55 1.30
C ARG A 158 18.75 -4.79 2.14
N ASP A 159 17.72 -5.64 2.19
CA ASP A 159 17.81 -6.98 2.76
C ASP A 159 17.57 -8.04 1.68
N TRP A 160 17.87 -9.29 2.03
CA TRP A 160 17.77 -10.41 1.10
C TRP A 160 16.34 -10.60 0.56
N VAL A 161 15.33 -10.19 1.34
CA VAL A 161 13.92 -10.22 0.95
C VAL A 161 13.66 -9.20 -0.15
N ALA A 162 14.20 -7.99 -0.05
CA ALA A 162 14.11 -6.97 -1.09
C ALA A 162 14.73 -7.43 -2.41
N ILE A 163 15.92 -8.04 -2.37
CA ILE A 163 16.60 -8.61 -3.55
C ILE A 163 15.76 -9.73 -4.17
N LYS A 164 15.30 -10.69 -3.36
CA LYS A 164 14.43 -11.78 -3.81
C LYS A 164 13.19 -11.26 -4.55
N TYR A 165 12.52 -10.25 -3.98
CA TYR A 165 11.34 -9.65 -4.59
C TYR A 165 11.66 -8.87 -5.86
N TYR A 166 12.80 -8.19 -5.92
CA TYR A 166 13.26 -7.53 -7.14
C TYR A 166 13.36 -8.54 -8.29
N ILE A 167 14.09 -9.64 -8.08
CA ILE A 167 14.27 -10.69 -9.10
C ILE A 167 12.93 -11.34 -9.47
N HIS A 168 12.11 -11.71 -8.48
CA HIS A 168 10.78 -12.25 -8.71
C HIS A 168 9.90 -11.34 -9.59
N ASN A 169 9.89 -10.03 -9.31
CA ASN A 169 9.12 -9.06 -10.08
C ASN A 169 9.63 -8.95 -11.53
N ARG A 170 10.95 -9.04 -11.73
CA ARG A 170 11.57 -9.04 -13.06
C ARG A 170 11.17 -10.29 -13.86
N ILE A 171 11.15 -11.46 -13.23
CA ILE A 171 10.67 -12.71 -13.82
C ILE A 171 9.20 -12.61 -14.22
N ILE A 172 8.34 -12.06 -13.36
CA ILE A 172 6.92 -11.83 -13.70
C ILE A 172 6.79 -10.91 -14.91
N ALA A 173 7.56 -9.82 -14.95
CA ALA A 173 7.53 -8.89 -16.08
C ALA A 173 7.98 -9.57 -17.38
N LEU A 174 9.02 -10.41 -17.34
CA LEU A 174 9.48 -11.19 -18.49
C LEU A 174 8.41 -12.18 -18.97
N LYS A 175 7.83 -12.98 -18.06
CA LYS A 175 6.76 -13.93 -18.39
C LYS A 175 5.54 -13.26 -19.02
N ARG A 176 5.18 -12.05 -18.55
CA ARG A 176 4.08 -11.27 -19.15
C ARG A 176 4.39 -10.84 -20.58
N LYS A 177 5.63 -10.49 -20.90
CA LYS A 177 6.05 -10.13 -22.27
C LYS A 177 6.07 -11.32 -23.20
N MET A 178 6.38 -12.52 -22.70
CA MET A 178 6.36 -13.75 -23.50
C MET A 178 4.94 -14.23 -23.82
N ASN A 179 3.98 -13.87 -22.98
CA ASN A 179 2.57 -14.28 -23.11
C ASN A 179 1.66 -13.16 -23.68
N ALA A 180 2.26 -12.08 -24.18
CA ALA A 180 1.58 -10.95 -24.82
C ALA A 180 1.85 -11.00 -26.32
#